data_AF-A0A661HGQ7-F1
#
_entry.id   AF-A0A661HGQ7-F1
#
_cell.length_a   1.000
_cell.length_b   1.000
_cell.length_c   1.000
_cell.angle_alpha   90.00
_cell.angle_beta   90.00
_cell.angle_gamma   90.00
#
_symmetry.space_group_name_H-M   'P 1'
#
loop_
_entity.id
_entity.type
_entity.pdbx_description
1 polymer ?
#
loop_
_entity_poly.entity_id
_entity_poly.type
_entity_poly.pdbx_seq_one_letter_code
_entity_poly.pdbx_strand_id
1 'polypeptide(L)' 'MHTITLKSDDNFYNTLNDMVTTLKTTKSDLIRKAVIYYKDVLEKEKLKAQMKQASFKVRNESLKISQEFGNSLDDGV' A
#
# COMPACT_ATOMS: atom_id res chain seq x y z
N MET A 1 0.87 25.66 -12.47
CA MET A 1 1.48 25.40 -11.14
C MET A 1 0.52 25.97 -10.09
N HIS A 2 0.18 25.19 -9.06
CA HIS A 2 -0.66 25.67 -7.95
C HIS A 2 0.21 25.78 -6.69
N THR A 3 0.03 26.87 -5.96
CA THR A 3 0.71 27.10 -4.68
C THR A 3 -0.19 26.65 -3.56
N ILE A 4 0.37 25.88 -2.63
CA ILE A 4 -0.30 25.45 -1.41
C ILE A 4 0.43 26.04 -0.20
N THR A 5 -0.34 26.46 0.81
CA THR A 5 0.21 26.86 2.10
C THR A 5 -0.06 25.74 3.10
N LEU A 6 1.01 25.20 3.69
CA LEU A 6 0.92 24.13 4.69
C LEU A 6 1.22 24.71 6.07
N LYS A 7 0.33 24.48 7.03
CA LYS A 7 0.64 24.66 8.45
C LYS A 7 1.29 23.39 8.96
N SER A 8 2.45 23.50 9.59
CA SER A 8 3.15 22.39 10.21
C SER A 8 3.48 22.71 11.65
N ASP A 9 3.72 21.68 12.45
CA ASP A 9 4.33 21.85 13.75
C ASP A 9 5.84 22.19 13.61
N ASP A 10 6.43 22.61 14.72
CA ASP A 10 7.85 22.98 14.76
C ASP A 10 8.75 21.78 14.48
N ASN A 11 8.34 20.59 14.92
CA ASN A 11 9.10 19.36 14.74
C ASN A 11 9.23 18.98 13.25
N PHE A 12 8.12 19.01 12.51
CA PHE A 12 8.10 18.78 11.07
C PHE A 12 8.91 19.84 10.34
N TYR A 13 8.78 21.11 10.72
CA TYR A 13 9.53 22.19 10.09
C TYR A 13 11.04 22.01 10.25
N ASN A 14 11.49 21.66 11.47
CA ASN A 14 12.90 21.40 11.75
C ASN A 14 13.41 20.18 10.99
N THR A 15 12.64 19.08 11.00
CA THR A 15 12.96 17.87 10.25
C THR A 15 13.09 18.15 8.75
N LEU A 16 12.16 18.95 8.20
CA LEU A 16 12.18 19.35 6.79
C LEU A 16 13.42 20.21 6.49
N ASN A 17 13.80 21.12 7.38
CA ASN A 17 15.00 21.94 7.25
C ASN A 17 16.26 21.08 7.21
N ASP A 18 16.41 20.15 8.15
CA ASP A 18 17.59 19.28 8.26
C ASP A 18 17.75 18.37 7.05
N MET A 19 16.63 17.83 6.53
CA MET A 19 16.65 17.05 5.30
C MET A 19 17.03 17.90 4.10
N VAL A 20 16.52 19.13 4.01
CA VAL A 20 16.81 20.06 2.91
C VAL A 20 18.29 20.46 2.88
N THR A 21 18.89 20.72 4.04
CA THR A 21 20.32 21.04 4.14
C THR A 21 21.19 19.84 3.76
N THR A 22 20.84 18.65 4.25
CA THR A 22 21.58 17.40 3.98
C THR A 22 21.52 17.02 2.49
N LEU A 23 20.32 17.09 1.89
CA LEU A 23 20.08 16.68 0.50
C LEU A 23 20.39 17.80 -0.51
N LYS A 24 20.77 18.99 -0.05
CA LYS A 24 21.04 20.19 -0.87
C LYS A 24 19.93 20.46 -1.89
N THR A 25 18.68 20.35 -1.47
CA THR A 25 17.50 20.56 -2.32
C THR A 25 16.66 21.75 -1.82
N THR A 26 15.46 21.94 -2.37
CA THR A 26 14.49 22.93 -1.86
C THR A 26 13.39 22.23 -1.08
N LYS A 27 12.76 22.95 -0.13
CA LYS A 27 11.61 22.45 0.64
C LYS A 27 10.49 21.94 -0.27
N SER A 28 10.16 22.72 -1.31
CA SER A 28 9.12 22.33 -2.26
C SER A 28 9.49 21.10 -3.08
N ASP A 29 10.76 20.93 -3.46
CA ASP A 29 11.20 19.74 -4.19
C ASP A 29 11.21 18.49 -3.30
N LEU A 30 11.65 18.62 -2.05
CA LEU A 30 11.60 17.55 -1.07
C LEU A 30 10.15 17.11 -0.81
N ILE A 31 9.23 18.05 -0.59
CA ILE A 31 7.81 17.76 -0.36
C ILE A 31 7.20 17.04 -1.57
N ARG A 32 7.48 17.51 -2.80
CA ARG A 32 6.97 16.85 -4.01
C ARG A 32 7.45 15.40 -4.11
N LYS A 33 8.73 15.15 -3.90
CA LYS A 33 9.31 13.80 -3.94
C LYS A 33 8.73 12.91 -2.85
N ALA A 34 8.59 13.42 -1.63
CA ALA A 34 7.99 12.69 -0.52
C ALA A 34 6.53 12.28 -0.80
N VAL A 35 5.73 13.19 -1.36
CA VAL A 35 4.32 12.90 -1.71
C VAL A 35 4.22 11.83 -2.80
N ILE A 36 5.04 11.92 -3.85
CA ILE A 36 5.06 10.91 -4.92
C ILE A 36 5.47 9.55 -4.36
N TYR A 37 6.55 9.52 -3.57
CA TYR A 37 7.03 8.28 -2.96
C TYR A 37 5.98 7.65 -2.05
N TYR A 38 5.33 8.44 -1.20
CA TYR A 38 4.30 7.95 -0.30
C TYR A 38 3.08 7.40 -1.05
N LYS A 39 2.68 8.06 -2.15
CA LYS A 39 1.62 7.56 -3.03
C LYS A 39 1.96 6.17 -3.57
N ASP A 40 3.16 5.98 -4.10
CA ASP A 40 3.59 4.69 -4.68
C ASP A 40 3.63 3.58 -3.63
N VAL A 41 4.04 3.90 -2.40
CA VAL A 41 4.03 2.95 -1.27
C VAL A 41 2.59 2.54 -0.94
N LEU A 42 1.66 3.50 -0.82
CA LEU A 42 0.25 3.19 -0.55
C LEU A 42 -0.39 2.35 -1.66
N GLU A 43 -0.09 2.63 -2.93
CA GLU A 43 -0.59 1.82 -4.04
C GLU A 43 -0.07 0.37 -3.97
N LYS A 44 1.21 0.18 -3.63
CA LYS A 44 1.79 -1.14 -3.43
C LYS A 44 1.15 -1.88 -2.25
N GLU A 45 0.88 -1.20 -1.15
CA GLU A 45 0.21 -1.81 0.01
C GLU A 45 -1.23 -2.23 -0.32
N LYS A 46 -1.98 -1.38 -1.03
CA LYS A 46 -3.31 -1.70 -1.51
C LYS A 46 -3.31 -2.93 -2.42
N LEU A 47 -2.34 -3.00 -3.35
CA LEU A 47 -2.19 -4.15 -4.23
C LEU A 47 -1.88 -5.44 -3.44
N LYS A 48 -0.96 -5.38 -2.48
CA LYS A 48 -0.65 -6.51 -1.59
C LYS A 48 -1.88 -6.99 -0.82
N ALA A 49 -2.68 -6.05 -0.30
CA ALA A 49 -3.91 -6.38 0.42
C ALA A 49 -4.93 -7.07 -0.50
N GLN A 50 -5.10 -6.59 -1.73
CA GLN A 50 -5.97 -7.20 -2.73
C GLN A 50 -5.52 -8.61 -3.12
N MET A 51 -4.22 -8.80 -3.36
CA MET A 51 -3.66 -10.12 -3.65
C MET A 51 -3.89 -11.09 -2.50
N LYS A 52 -3.65 -10.66 -1.25
CA LYS A 52 -3.90 -11.49 -0.07
C LYS A 52 -5.38 -11.91 0.01
N GLN A 53 -6.32 -10.99 -0.22
CA GLN A 53 -7.74 -11.32 -0.25
C GLN A 53 -8.10 -12.30 -1.38
N ALA A 54 -7.56 -12.11 -2.58
CA ALA A 54 -7.77 -13.03 -3.70
C ALA A 54 -7.24 -14.42 -3.38
N SER A 55 -6.05 -14.54 -2.78
CA SER A 55 -5.47 -15.82 -2.36
C SER A 55 -6.34 -16.54 -1.33
N PHE A 56 -6.93 -15.82 -0.37
CA PHE A 56 -7.87 -16.44 0.57
C PHE A 56 -9.14 -16.94 -0.12
N LYS A 57 -9.69 -16.18 -1.07
CA LYS A 57 -10.88 -16.62 -1.84
C LYS A 57 -10.60 -17.88 -2.63
N VAL A 58 -9.50 -17.93 -3.38
CA VAL A 58 -9.10 -19.10 -4.17
C VAL A 58 -8.86 -20.31 -3.27
N ARG A 59 -8.24 -20.12 -2.10
CA ARG A 59 -8.04 -21.22 -1.14
C ARG A 59 -9.35 -21.78 -0.62
N ASN A 60 -10.32 -20.93 -0.30
CA ASN A 60 -11.64 -21.35 0.15
C ASN A 60 -12.43 -22.05 -0.95
N GLU A 61 -12.39 -21.54 -2.18
CA GLU A 61 -13.02 -22.17 -3.34
C GLU A 61 -12.39 -23.52 -3.65
N SER A 62 -11.06 -23.63 -3.60
CA SER A 62 -10.34 -24.91 -3.79
C SER A 62 -10.69 -25.92 -2.71
N LEU A 63 -10.82 -25.49 -1.45
CA LEU A 63 -11.26 -26.35 -0.34
C LEU A 63 -12.71 -26.83 -0.54
N LYS A 64 -13.60 -25.94 -0.97
CA LYS A 64 -15.01 -26.27 -1.26
C LYS A 64 -15.12 -27.29 -2.40
N ILE A 65 -14.38 -27.07 -3.49
CA ILE A 65 -14.32 -28.01 -4.62
C ILE A 65 -13.79 -29.37 -4.15
N SER A 66 -12.71 -29.40 -3.36
CA SER A 66 -12.16 -30.67 -2.85
C SER A 66 -13.15 -31.43 -1.95
N GLN A 67 -13.98 -30.72 -1.18
CA GLN A 67 -15.03 -31.33 -0.36
C GLN A 67 -16.18 -31.84 -1.22
N GLU A 68 -16.59 -31.10 -2.26
CA GLU A 68 -17.62 -31.53 -3.21
C GLU A 68 -17.20 -32.80 -3.94
N PHE A 69 -15.96 -32.88 -4.45
CA PHE A 69 -15.43 -34.11 -5.06
C PHE A 69 -15.28 -35.27 -4.07
N GLY A 70 -14.91 -35.00 -2.82
CA GLY A 70 -14.84 -36.01 -1.77
C GLY A 70 -16.20 -36.63 -1.45
N ASN A 71 -17.27 -35.83 -1.47
CA ASN A 71 -18.63 -36.32 -1.24
C ASN A 71 -19.20 -37.05 -2.46
N SER A 72 -18.86 -36.65 -3.68
CA SER A 72 -19.30 -37.34 -4.91
C SER A 72 -18.66 -38.71 -5.11
N LEU A 73 -17.55 -39.02 -4.43
CA LEU A 73 -16.94 -40.35 -4.43
C LEU A 73 -17.72 -41.37 -3.59
N ASP A 74 -18.57 -40.91 -2.66
CA ASP A 74 -19.36 -41.76 -1.75
C ASP A 74 -20.79 -42.02 -2.27
N ASP A 75 -21.22 -41.31 -3.33
CA ASP A 75 -22.57 -41.40 -3.94
C ASP A 75 -22.71 -42.58 -4.93
N GLY A 76 -21.75 -43.50 -4.94
CA GLY A 76 -21.63 -44.60 -5.91
C GLY A 76 -21.55 -46.01 -5.31
N VAL A 77 -21.79 -46.17 -4.00
CA VAL A 77 -21.85 -47.47 -3.29
C VAL A 77 -23.23 -47.75 -2.72
#